data_AF-A0A0V1KLZ9-F1
#
_entry.id   AF-A0A0V1KLZ9-F1
#
_cell.length_a   1.000
_cell.length_b   1.000
_cell.length_c   1.000
_cell.angle_alpha   90.00
_cell.angle_beta   90.00
_cell.angle_gamma   90.00
#
_symmetry.space_group_name_H-M   'P 1'
#
loop_
_entity.id
_entity.type
_entity.pdbx_description
1 polymer ?
#
loop_
_entity_poly.entity_id
_entity_poly.type
_entity_poly.pdbx_seq_one_letter_code
_entity_poly.pdbx_strand_id
1 'polypeptide(L)'
;MPPDRLPMWNVYNVNIRTNNDLETWHFKMNRLAGKQHFGFYELLQLLIDEQGSMETLNQQQRITALTAEYDGGTRTLQQLLRAVAYLVPEGENY
;
A
#
# COMPACT_ATOMS: atom_id res chain seq x y z
N MET A 1 9.41 -14.08 -28.06
CA MET A 1 8.37 -13.06 -28.32
C MET A 1 7.64 -12.81 -27.01
N PRO A 2 7.56 -11.58 -26.50
CA PRO A 2 6.73 -11.32 -25.32
C PRO A 2 5.25 -11.32 -25.74
N PRO A 3 4.35 -11.97 -25.00
CA PRO A 3 2.93 -11.93 -25.30
C PRO A 3 2.39 -10.54 -24.98
N ASP A 4 1.60 -10.01 -25.91
CA ASP A 4 0.86 -8.76 -25.86
C ASP A 4 0.21 -8.52 -24.48
N ARG A 5 0.88 -7.73 -23.63
CA ARG A 5 0.28 -7.22 -22.40
C ARG A 5 -0.62 -6.04 -22.75
N LEU A 6 -1.83 -6.35 -23.17
CA LEU A 6 -2.91 -5.38 -23.29
C LEU A 6 -3.08 -4.63 -21.96
N PRO A 7 -3.36 -3.31 -22.00
CA PRO A 7 -3.51 -2.50 -20.80
C PRO A 7 -4.72 -3.03 -20.02
N MET A 8 -4.53 -3.40 -18.75
CA MET A 8 -5.53 -4.00 -17.85
C MET A 8 -6.74 -3.09 -17.52
N TRP A 9 -6.97 -2.06 -18.31
CA TRP A 9 -7.94 -1.01 -18.06
C TRP A 9 -9.37 -1.40 -18.47
N ASN A 10 -9.58 -2.56 -19.10
CA ASN A 10 -10.90 -3.04 -19.55
C ASN A 10 -11.16 -4.53 -19.29
N VAL A 11 -10.84 -5.03 -18.09
CA VAL A 11 -11.27 -6.38 -17.66
C VAL A 11 -12.49 -6.24 -16.75
N TYR A 12 -13.68 -6.54 -17.26
CA TYR A 12 -14.90 -6.68 -16.47
C TYR A 12 -15.20 -8.17 -16.22
N ASN A 13 -15.79 -8.50 -15.07
CA ASN A 13 -16.22 -9.85 -14.67
C ASN A 13 -15.11 -10.83 -14.23
N VAL A 14 -13.98 -10.32 -13.74
CA VAL A 14 -13.03 -11.13 -12.95
C VAL A 14 -13.22 -10.71 -11.49
N ASN A 15 -13.37 -11.69 -10.58
CA ASN A 15 -13.41 -11.45 -9.14
C ASN A 15 -11.99 -11.10 -8.64
N ILE A 16 -11.46 -9.99 -9.14
CA ILE A 16 -10.27 -9.36 -8.62
C ILE A 16 -10.74 -8.75 -7.31
N ARG A 17 -10.24 -9.27 -6.18
CA ARG A 17 -10.40 -8.63 -4.88
C ARG A 17 -9.97 -7.18 -5.09
N THR A 18 -10.93 -6.26 -5.15
CA THR A 18 -10.64 -4.84 -5.32
C THR A 18 -9.74 -4.49 -4.16
N ASN A 19 -8.48 -4.22 -4.46
CA ASN A 19 -7.60 -3.68 -3.45
C ASN A 19 -8.31 -2.43 -2.91
N ASN A 20 -8.67 -2.48 -1.63
CA ASN A 20 -9.58 -1.57 -0.93
C ASN A 20 -9.14 -0.09 -0.98
N ASP A 21 -7.98 0.17 -1.57
CA ASP A 21 -7.42 1.48 -1.88
C ASP A 21 -8.14 2.17 -3.06
N LEU A 22 -8.67 1.43 -4.04
CA LEU A 22 -9.44 2.03 -5.15
C LEU A 22 -10.77 2.63 -4.68
N GLU A 23 -11.50 1.93 -3.81
CA GLU A 23 -12.72 2.45 -3.19
C GLU A 23 -12.41 3.60 -2.23
N THR A 24 -11.30 3.53 -1.49
CA THR A 24 -10.82 4.62 -0.62
C THR A 24 -10.44 5.85 -1.46
N TRP A 25 -9.82 5.66 -2.62
CA TRP A 25 -9.47 6.71 -3.57
C TRP A 25 -10.71 7.35 -4.18
N HIS A 26 -11.68 6.55 -4.64
CA HIS A 26 -12.97 7.05 -5.12
C HIS A 26 -13.73 7.84 -4.05
N PHE A 27 -13.70 7.38 -2.79
CA PHE A 27 -14.34 8.06 -1.67
C PHE A 27 -13.65 9.40 -1.32
N LYS A 28 -12.31 9.40 -1.24
CA LYS A 28 -11.51 10.63 -1.03
C LYS A 28 -11.75 11.63 -2.16
N MET A 29 -11.67 11.17 -3.42
CA MET A 29 -11.90 12.01 -4.61
C MET A 29 -13.32 12.56 -4.66
N ASN A 30 -14.36 11.77 -4.38
CA ASN A 30 -15.75 12.24 -4.37
C ASN A 30 -16.05 13.23 -3.24
N ARG A 31 -15.46 13.04 -2.05
CA ARG A 31 -15.57 14.01 -0.94
C ARG A 31 -14.98 15.37 -1.30
N LEU A 32 -13.97 15.37 -2.17
CA LEU A 32 -13.19 16.53 -2.55
C LEU A 32 -13.72 17.22 -3.81
N ALA A 33 -14.24 16.46 -4.78
CA ALA A 33 -14.90 16.98 -5.98
C ALA A 33 -16.16 17.83 -5.68
N GLY A 34 -16.80 17.62 -4.52
CA GLY A 34 -17.91 18.46 -4.06
C GLY A 34 -17.53 19.91 -3.72
N LYS A 35 -16.24 20.29 -3.74
CA LYS A 35 -15.74 21.59 -3.29
C LYS A 35 -15.21 22.55 -4.38
N GLN A 36 -15.53 22.31 -5.66
CA GLN A 36 -14.97 23.00 -6.84
C GLN A 36 -13.57 22.51 -7.25
N HIS A 37 -13.28 22.65 -8.55
CA HIS A 37 -12.10 22.16 -9.28
C HIS A 37 -10.79 22.13 -8.46
N PHE A 38 -10.22 20.93 -8.33
CA PHE A 38 -8.96 20.67 -7.59
C PHE A 38 -7.74 21.27 -8.28
N GLY A 39 -6.89 21.95 -7.50
CA GLY A 39 -5.58 22.41 -7.97
C GLY A 39 -4.58 21.26 -8.10
N PHE A 40 -3.58 21.41 -8.97
CA PHE A 40 -2.53 20.39 -9.20
C PHE A 40 -1.81 19.96 -7.92
N TYR A 41 -1.52 20.89 -7.00
CA TYR A 41 -0.81 20.59 -5.75
C TYR A 41 -1.65 19.80 -4.75
N GLU A 42 -2.97 20.00 -4.74
CA GLU A 42 -3.87 19.24 -3.86
C GLU A 42 -4.00 17.79 -4.35
N LEU A 43 -4.02 17.59 -5.68
CA LEU A 43 -3.93 16.24 -6.27
C LEU A 43 -2.60 15.57 -5.94
N LEU A 44 -1.49 16.32 -6.01
CA LEU A 44 -0.17 15.80 -5.68
C LEU A 44 -0.07 15.37 -4.20
N GLN A 45 -0.60 16.18 -3.28
CA GLN A 45 -0.61 15.84 -1.86
C GLN A 45 -1.42 14.57 -1.58
N LEU A 46 -2.59 14.42 -2.21
CA LEU A 46 -3.39 13.20 -2.08
C LEU A 46 -2.66 11.96 -2.59
N LEU A 47 -1.94 12.07 -3.70
CA LEU A 47 -1.16 10.95 -4.24
C LEU A 47 -0.03 10.56 -3.29
N ILE A 48 0.65 11.53 -2.68
CA ILE A 48 1.70 11.28 -1.68
C ILE A 48 1.11 10.62 -0.43
N ASP A 49 0.00 11.13 0.09
CA ASP A 49 -0.65 10.59 1.29
C ASP A 49 -1.15 9.16 1.07
N GLU A 50 -1.71 8.89 -0.12
CA GLU A 50 -2.16 7.55 -0.50
C GLU A 50 -0.97 6.58 -0.64
N GLN A 51 0.11 7.03 -1.28
CA GLN A 51 1.32 6.24 -1.42
C GLN A 51 1.95 5.91 -0.06
N GLY A 52 2.02 6.87 0.86
CA GLY A 52 2.49 6.63 2.23
C GLY A 52 1.58 5.67 3.01
N SER A 53 0.27 5.71 2.80
CA SER A 53 -0.68 4.76 3.39
C SER A 53 -0.46 3.33 2.88
N MET A 54 -0.29 3.17 1.56
CA MET A 54 -0.04 1.87 0.93
C MET A 54 1.30 1.27 1.40
N GLU A 55 2.34 2.08 1.52
CA GLU A 55 3.66 1.65 2.03
C GLU A 55 3.57 1.17 3.48
N THR A 56 2.85 1.91 4.33
CA THR A 56 2.61 1.55 5.72
C THR A 56 1.86 0.22 5.84
N LEU A 57 0.80 0.03 5.03
CA LEU A 57 0.03 -1.21 5.02
C LEU A 57 0.88 -2.41 4.56
N ASN A 58 1.74 -2.22 3.55
CA ASN A 58 2.66 -3.25 3.08
C ASN A 58 3.67 -3.65 4.16
N GLN A 59 4.24 -2.66 4.86
CA GLN A 59 5.13 -2.90 5.99
C GLN A 59 4.43 -3.68 7.11
N GLN A 60 3.22 -3.28 7.49
CA GLN A 60 2.41 -3.99 8.50
C GLN A 60 2.17 -5.44 8.08
N GLN A 61 1.76 -5.70 6.84
CA GLN A 61 1.49 -7.04 6.36
C GLN A 61 2.75 -7.93 6.36
N ARG A 62 3.92 -7.36 6.05
CA ARG A 62 5.21 -8.05 6.17
C ARG A 62 5.57 -8.35 7.61
N ILE A 63 5.40 -7.41 8.54
CA ILE A 63 5.66 -7.63 9.97
C ILE A 63 4.76 -8.75 10.50
N THR A 64 3.47 -8.74 10.17
CA THR A 64 2.54 -9.81 10.58
C THR A 64 2.98 -11.19 10.07
N ALA A 65 3.44 -11.28 8.81
CA ALA A 65 3.97 -12.53 8.27
C ALA A 65 5.26 -12.97 8.98
N LEU A 66 6.16 -12.02 9.27
CA LEU A 66 7.40 -12.30 10.00
C LEU A 66 7.11 -12.85 11.41
N THR A 67 6.15 -12.27 12.12
CA THR A 67 5.71 -12.71 13.45
C THR A 67 5.08 -14.09 13.42
N ALA A 68 4.23 -14.39 12.43
CA ALA A 68 3.63 -15.71 12.28
C ALA A 68 4.68 -16.82 12.06
N GLU A 69 5.74 -16.53 11.30
CA GLU A 69 6.86 -17.48 11.11
C GLU A 69 7.71 -17.69 12.37
N TYR A 70 7.82 -16.66 13.22
CA TYR A 70 8.46 -16.77 14.53
C TYR A 70 7.62 -17.62 15.50
N ASP A 71 6.31 -17.37 15.58
CA ASP A 71 5.39 -18.14 16.43
C ASP A 71 5.31 -19.62 15.98
N GLY A 72 5.44 -19.87 14.68
CA GLY A 72 5.57 -21.22 14.11
C GLY A 72 6.95 -21.87 14.29
N GLY A 73 7.86 -21.25 15.03
CA GLY A 73 9.21 -21.78 15.32
C GLY A 73 10.15 -21.86 14.12
N THR A 74 9.77 -21.28 12.98
CA THR A 74 10.55 -21.32 11.72
C THR A 74 11.58 -20.19 11.65
N ARG A 75 11.37 -19.09 12.40
CA ARG A 75 12.33 -17.98 12.55
C ARG A 75 12.78 -17.80 13.99
N THR A 76 14.04 -17.39 14.17
CA THR A 76 14.57 -17.02 15.50
C THR A 76 14.28 -15.55 15.83
N LEU A 77 14.22 -15.22 17.12
CA LEU A 77 13.96 -13.85 17.60
C LEU A 77 14.95 -12.83 17.02
N GLN A 78 16.23 -13.20 16.90
CA GLN A 78 17.27 -12.34 16.32
C GLN A 78 17.02 -12.08 14.83
N GLN A 79 16.57 -13.08 14.07
CA GLN A 79 16.23 -12.91 12.66
C GLN A 79 14.99 -12.02 12.47
N LEU A 80 13.99 -12.16 13.35
CA LEU A 80 12.81 -11.30 13.38
C LEU A 80 13.19 -9.83 13.65
N LEU A 81 13.94 -9.56 14.73
CA LEU A 81 14.35 -8.21 15.11
C LEU A 81 15.18 -7.54 14.00
N ARG A 82 16.07 -8.29 13.34
CA ARG A 82 16.83 -7.78 12.21
C ARG A 82 15.94 -7.45 11.02
N ALA A 83 14.97 -8.30 10.68
CA ALA A 83 14.06 -8.05 9.56
C ALA A 83 13.13 -6.86 9.81
N VAL A 84 12.64 -6.70 11.05
CA VAL A 84 11.80 -5.55 11.45
C VAL A 84 12.60 -4.24 11.41
N ALA A 85 13.86 -4.24 11.86
CA ALA A 85 14.71 -3.06 11.82
C ALA A 85 14.96 -2.52 10.39
N TYR A 86 14.98 -3.39 9.38
CA TYR A 86 15.10 -2.94 7.97
C TYR A 86 13.78 -2.47 7.35
N LEU A 87 12.64 -2.80 7.95
CA LEU A 87 11.32 -2.42 7.45
C LEU A 87 10.84 -1.08 8.04
N VAL A 88 11.36 -0.68 9.19
CA VAL A 88 11.10 0.64 9.79
C VAL A 88 12.16 1.62 9.28
N PRO A 89 11.78 2.66 8.50
CA PRO A 89 12.75 3.65 8.05
C PRO A 89 13.32 4.43 9.25
N GLU A 90 14.63 4.69 9.28
CA GLU A 90 15.31 5.44 10.35
C GLU A 90 14.96 6.95 10.40
N GLY A 91 13.82 7.36 9.85
CA GLY A 91 13.41 8.75 9.67
C GLY A 91 12.77 9.44 10.89
N GLU A 92 12.49 8.72 11.99
CA GLU A 92 11.90 9.29 13.22
C GLU A 92 12.91 9.44 14.37
N ASN A 93 14.20 9.61 14.06
CA ASN A 93 15.23 10.00 15.03
C ASN A 93 15.81 11.37 14.67
N TYR A 94 15.03 12.43 14.85
CA TYR A 94 15.51 13.82 14.92
C TYR A 94 14.79 14.59 16.02
#